data_AF-A0A3N5Y6P3-F1
#
_entry.id   AF-A0A3N5Y6P3-F1
#
_cell.length_a   1.000
_cell.length_b   1.000
_cell.length_c   1.000
_cell.angle_alpha   90.00
_cell.angle_beta   90.00
_cell.angle_gamma   90.00
#
_symmetry.space_group_name_H-M   'P 1'
#
loop_
_entity.id
_entity.type
_entity.pdbx_description
1 polymer ?
#
loop_
_entity_poly.entity_id
_entity_poly.type
_entity_poly.pdbx_seq_one_letter_code
_entity_poly.pdbx_strand_id
1 'polypeptide(L)' 'MRKEEVRDADRSHERNAILAEIGRIITSTPTIEEVYHLFAQQVGRILPFDRIAINIVRKGTGRVSSQFVAG' A
#
# COMPACT_ATOMS: atom_id res chain seq x y z
N MET A 1 7.08 14.16 -28.27
CA MET A 1 8.23 14.34 -27.36
C MET A 1 7.87 15.18 -26.12
N ARG A 2 7.75 16.53 -26.18
CA ARG A 2 7.54 17.36 -24.97
C ARG A 2 6.26 17.10 -24.15
N LYS A 3 5.17 16.62 -24.78
CA LYS A 3 3.93 16.25 -24.06
C LYS A 3 3.99 14.90 -23.35
N GLU A 4 4.96 14.06 -23.69
CA GLU A 4 5.08 12.69 -23.19
C GLU A 4 5.95 12.66 -21.93
N GLU A 5 7.05 13.42 -21.93
CA GLU A 5 7.90 13.65 -20.77
C GLU A 5 7.16 14.30 -19.59
N VAL A 6 6.25 15.25 -19.85
CA VAL A 6 5.42 15.88 -18.80
C VAL A 6 4.43 14.87 -18.20
N ARG A 7 3.85 13.99 -19.02
CA ARG A 7 2.92 12.96 -18.54
C ARG A 7 3.62 11.89 -17.70
N ASP A 8 4.83 11.52 -18.08
CA ASP A 8 5.63 10.56 -17.31
C ASP A 8 6.13 11.18 -16.01
N ALA A 9 6.51 12.46 -16.02
CA ALA A 9 6.84 13.21 -14.81
C ALA A 9 5.64 13.32 -13.86
N ASP A 10 4.45 13.71 -14.35
CA ASP A 10 3.23 13.81 -13.54
C ASP A 10 2.83 12.45 -12.93
N ARG A 11 2.91 11.38 -13.72
CA ARG A 11 2.60 10.01 -13.26
C ARG A 11 3.63 9.52 -12.22
N SER A 12 4.88 9.95 -12.33
CA SER A 12 5.93 9.68 -11.34
C SER A 12 5.70 10.46 -10.04
N HIS A 13 5.31 11.74 -10.14
CA HIS A 13 4.95 12.57 -8.98
C HIS A 13 3.76 12.01 -8.20
N GLU A 14 2.72 11.58 -8.90
CA GLU A 14 1.54 10.98 -8.27
C GLU A 14 1.88 9.67 -7.54
N ARG A 15 2.70 8.81 -8.16
CA ARG A 15 3.20 7.58 -7.51
C ARG A 15 4.01 7.87 -6.26
N ASN A 16 4.90 8.86 -6.31
CA ASN A 16 5.72 9.25 -5.16
C ASN A 16 4.86 9.84 -4.03
N ALA A 17 3.82 10.61 -4.37
CA ALA A 17 2.88 11.15 -3.39
C ALA A 17 2.10 10.02 -2.68
N ILE A 18 1.64 9.01 -3.41
CA ILE A 18 0.94 7.86 -2.82
C ILE A 18 1.88 7.04 -1.92
N LEU A 19 3.15 6.87 -2.29
CA LEU A 19 4.15 6.20 -1.44
C LEU A 19 4.42 6.98 -0.13
N ALA A 20 4.49 8.31 -0.20
CA ALA A 20 4.62 9.15 1.00
C ALA A 20 3.39 9.02 1.91
N GLU A 21 2.20 8.97 1.31
CA GLU A 21 0.95 8.80 2.04
C GLU A 21 0.84 7.43 2.74
N ILE A 22 1.33 6.36 2.10
CA ILE A 22 1.46 5.04 2.74
C ILE A 22 2.36 5.13 3.98
N GLY A 23 3.50 5.81 3.87
CA GLY A 23 4.40 6.04 5.00
C GLY A 23 3.73 6.81 6.15
N ARG A 24 2.93 7.83 5.82
CA ARG A 24 2.15 8.61 6.79
C ARG A 24 1.08 7.77 7.48
N ILE A 25 0.32 6.97 6.73
CA ILE A 25 -0.70 6.07 7.27
C ILE A 25 -0.08 5.18 8.34
N ILE A 26 1.02 4.50 8.02
CA ILE A 26 1.68 3.56 8.94
C ILE A 26 2.10 4.23 10.26
N THR A 27 2.49 5.50 10.24
CA THR A 27 3.01 6.21 11.43
C THR A 27 1.95 6.99 12.19
N SER A 28 0.80 7.29 11.58
CA SER A 28 -0.17 8.29 12.09
C SER A 28 -1.51 7.69 12.52
N THR A 29 -1.83 6.45 12.13
CA THR A 29 -3.09 5.82 12.56
C THR A 29 -2.99 5.17 13.94
N PRO A 30 -4.06 5.27 14.75
CA PRO A 30 -4.07 4.81 16.12
C PRO A 30 -4.12 3.29 16.27
N THR A 31 -4.63 2.55 15.26
CA THR A 31 -4.77 1.09 15.34
C THR A 31 -4.23 0.41 14.10
N ILE A 32 -3.75 -0.83 14.28
CA ILE A 32 -3.13 -1.61 13.21
C ILE A 32 -4.18 -2.07 12.18
N GLU A 33 -5.42 -2.24 12.59
CA GLU A 33 -6.55 -2.57 11.73
C GLU A 33 -6.84 -1.43 10.73
N GLU A 34 -6.75 -0.18 11.19
CA GLU A 34 -6.93 1.00 10.34
C GLU A 34 -5.77 1.17 9.36
N VAL A 35 -4.53 0.89 9.80
CA VAL A 35 -3.35 0.82 8.92
C VAL A 35 -3.61 -0.14 7.76
N TYR A 36 -4.06 -1.37 8.05
CA TYR A 36 -4.28 -2.39 7.03
C TYR A 36 -5.30 -1.98 5.98
N HIS A 37 -6.42 -1.39 6.42
CA HIS A 37 -7.48 -0.94 5.52
C HIS A 37 -7.00 0.20 4.62
N LEU A 38 -6.41 1.26 5.20
CA LEU A 38 -5.93 2.41 4.45
C LEU A 38 -4.78 2.04 3.51
N PHE A 39 -3.87 1.16 3.96
CA PHE A 39 -2.80 0.65 3.12
C PHE A 39 -3.34 -0.06 1.87
N ALA A 40 -4.30 -0.98 2.03
CA ALA A 40 -4.91 -1.69 0.92
C ALA A 40 -5.56 -0.74 -0.10
N GLN A 41 -6.27 0.29 0.38
CA GLN A 41 -6.85 1.32 -0.49
C GLN A 41 -5.78 2.10 -1.27
N GLN A 42 -4.69 2.52 -0.62
CA GLN A 42 -3.64 3.29 -1.30
C GLN A 42 -2.85 2.45 -2.32
N VAL A 43 -2.55 1.19 -2.00
CA VAL A 43 -1.87 0.28 -2.94
C VAL A 43 -2.70 0.07 -4.21
N GLY A 44 -4.04 -0.04 -4.08
CA GLY A 44 -4.94 -0.22 -5.22
C GLY A 44 -4.92 0.95 -6.22
N ARG A 45 -4.48 2.14 -5.80
CA ARG A 45 -4.30 3.31 -6.67
C ARG A 45 -3.01 3.26 -7.48
N ILE A 46 -2.00 2.53 -7.02
CA ILE A 46 -0.70 2.38 -7.70
C ILE A 46 -0.71 1.15 -8.61
N LEU A 47 -1.25 0.05 -8.09
CA LEU A 47 -1.24 -1.26 -8.72
C LEU A 47 -2.61 -1.92 -8.53
N PRO A 48 -3.36 -2.18 -9.62
CA PRO A 48 -4.57 -2.98 -9.55
C PRO A 48 -4.25 -4.39 -9.06
N PHE A 49 -5.08 -4.92 -8.16
CA PHE A 49 -4.98 -6.30 -7.68
C PHE A 49 -6.38 -6.86 -7.46
N ASP A 50 -6.53 -8.17 -7.63
CA ASP A 50 -7.79 -8.87 -7.30
C ASP A 50 -7.89 -9.18 -5.80
N ARG A 51 -6.74 -9.26 -5.10
CA ARG A 51 -6.68 -9.53 -3.66
C ARG A 51 -5.36 -9.06 -3.06
N ILE A 52 -5.41 -8.58 -1.82
CA ILE A 52 -4.28 -8.27 -0.95
C ILE A 52 -4.45 -8.95 0.41
N ALA A 53 -3.37 -9.48 0.96
CA ALA A 53 -3.37 -10.10 2.29
C ALA A 53 -2.14 -9.64 3.10
N ILE A 54 -2.37 -9.28 4.36
CA ILE A 54 -1.32 -8.92 5.31
C ILE A 54 -1.20 -10.04 6.33
N ASN A 55 -0.03 -10.67 6.38
CA ASN A 55 0.22 -11.87 7.15
C ASN A 55 1.29 -11.65 8.21
N ILE A 56 1.10 -12.22 9.40
CA ILE A 56 2.14 -12.33 10.41
C ILE A 56 2.76 -13.72 10.32
N VAL A 57 4.09 -13.76 10.21
CA VAL A 57 4.88 -15.00 10.29
C VAL A 57 5.47 -15.11 11.69
N ARG A 58 5.06 -16.12 12.45
CA ARG A 58 5.60 -16.35 13.80
C ARG A 58 6.95 -17.07 13.71
N LYS A 59 8.01 -16.40 14.15
CA LYS A 59 9.34 -17.02 14.30
C LYS A 59 9.25 -18.24 15.21
N GLY A 60 9.98 -19.30 14.87
CA GLY A 60 10.08 -20.56 15.63
C GLY A 60 9.09 -21.65 15.22
N THR A 61 7.84 -21.31 14.84
CA THR A 61 6.84 -22.31 14.40
C THR A 61 6.64 -22.34 12.89
N GLY A 62 7.08 -21.30 12.17
CA GLY A 62 6.80 -21.15 10.74
C GLY A 62 5.33 -20.91 10.42
N ARG A 63 4.47 -20.73 11.44
CA ARG A 63 3.04 -20.47 11.23
C ARG A 63 2.83 -19.08 10.64
N VAL A 64 2.02 -19.05 9.59
CA VAL A 64 1.53 -17.84 8.95
C VAL A 64 0.07 -17.66 9.33
N SER A 65 -0.30 -16.47 9.80
CA SER A 65 -1.70 -16.10 10.04
C SER A 65 -2.03 -14.82 9.29
N SER A 66 -3.08 -14.86 8.47
CA SER A 66 -3.62 -13.67 7.83
C SER A 66 -4.32 -12.81 8.87
N GLN A 67 -3.82 -11.58 9.04
CA GLN A 67 -4.44 -10.58 9.92
C GLN A 67 -5.44 -9.71 9.17
N PHE A 68 -5.23 -9.59 7.85
CA PHE A 68 -6.12 -8.83 6.98
C PHE A 68 -6.15 -9.44 5.59
N VAL A 69 -7.32 -9.39 4.96
CA VAL A 69 -7.54 -9.76 3.57
C VAL A 69 -8.56 -8.79 2.99
N ALA A 70 -8.26 -8.22 1.83
CA ALA A 70 -9.21 -7.47 1.00
C ALA A 70 -9.01 -7.84 -0.48
N GLY A 71 -10.01 -7.58 -1.29
CA GLY A 71 -10.07 -7.94 -2.71
C GLY A 71 -11.47 -7.72 -3.22
#